data_AF-A0A660XNL7-F1
#
_entry.id   AF-A0A660XNL7-F1
#
_cell.length_a   1.000
_cell.length_b   1.000
_cell.length_c   1.000
_cell.angle_alpha   90.00
_cell.angle_beta   90.00
_cell.angle_gamma   90.00
#
_symmetry.space_group_name_H-M   'P 1'
#
loop_
_entity.id
_entity.type
_entity.pdbx_description
1 polymer ?
#
loop_
_entity_poly.entity_id
_entity_poly.type
_entity_poly.pdbx_seq_one_letter_code
_entity_poly.pdbx_strand_id
1 'polypeptide(L)'
;MTKSVYLFGAGKAEGKASDRNLLGGKGANLAEMSLIGVPVPAGFTITTEVCALFTKLGKEKTINMIKGEVEAGIKHIEKIMNAKFGDSGNPLLVSVRSGARASMPGMMDTVLNLGLNNETVEGLTKKSNNERFVWDSY
;
A
#
# COMPACT_ATOMS: atom_id res chain seq x y z
N MET A 1 15.60 15.17 -5.92
CA MET A 1 14.29 14.98 -5.28
C MET A 1 14.47 14.00 -4.15
N THR A 2 13.89 14.29 -3.00
CA THR A 2 13.79 13.35 -1.87
C THR A 2 12.87 12.19 -2.27
N LYS A 3 13.12 11.00 -1.74
CA LYS A 3 12.33 9.78 -2.01
C LYS A 3 10.86 9.96 -1.62
N SER A 4 9.93 9.45 -2.43
CA SER A 4 8.48 9.65 -2.30
C SER A 4 7.74 8.43 -1.74
N VAL A 5 8.31 7.23 -1.88
CA VAL A 5 7.71 5.97 -1.43
C VAL A 5 8.66 5.24 -0.49
N TYR A 6 8.18 4.85 0.69
CA TYR A 6 8.95 4.16 1.72
C TYR A 6 8.39 2.77 1.98
N LEU A 7 9.22 1.75 1.77
CA LEU A 7 8.84 0.34 1.85
C LEU A 7 8.86 -0.18 3.30
N PHE A 8 8.02 -1.17 3.60
CA PHE A 8 8.05 -1.95 4.84
C PHE A 8 7.57 -3.39 4.60
N GLY A 9 8.06 -4.33 5.41
CA GLY A 9 7.65 -5.73 5.41
C GLY A 9 8.82 -6.68 5.64
N ALA A 10 8.49 -7.94 6.00
CA ALA A 10 9.47 -9.03 6.18
C ALA A 10 10.65 -8.66 7.11
N GLY A 11 10.37 -7.99 8.22
CA GLY A 11 11.39 -7.60 9.21
C GLY A 11 12.23 -6.38 8.81
N LYS A 12 11.88 -5.68 7.73
CA LYS A 12 12.62 -4.53 7.20
C LYS A 12 11.69 -3.34 6.97
N ALA A 13 12.24 -2.14 7.04
CA ALA A 13 11.56 -0.91 6.62
C ALA A 13 12.57 0.17 6.23
N GLU A 14 12.14 1.09 5.38
CA GLU A 14 12.95 2.25 4.96
C GLU A 14 12.68 3.50 5.80
N GLY A 15 11.61 3.47 6.60
CA GLY A 15 11.28 4.49 7.59
C GLY A 15 11.32 3.93 9.01
N LYS A 16 11.01 4.78 10.00
CA LYS A 16 10.97 4.44 11.43
C LYS A 16 9.98 5.35 12.18
N ALA A 17 9.73 5.07 13.46
CA ALA A 17 8.79 5.84 14.27
C ALA A 17 9.06 7.37 14.29
N SER A 18 10.33 7.78 14.20
CA SER A 18 10.71 9.21 14.18
C SER A 18 10.24 9.95 12.92
N ASP A 19 9.92 9.24 11.85
CA ASP A 19 9.59 9.83 10.54
C ASP A 19 8.09 10.17 10.42
N ARG A 20 7.40 10.30 11.55
CA ARG A 20 5.95 10.58 11.64
C ARG A 20 5.49 11.81 10.85
N ASN A 21 6.35 12.81 10.69
CA ASN A 21 6.01 14.00 9.89
C ASN A 21 5.97 13.68 8.38
N LEU A 22 6.86 12.78 7.95
CA LEU A 22 7.05 12.40 6.56
C LEU A 22 6.10 11.26 6.14
N LEU A 23 5.90 10.27 7.00
CA LEU A 23 5.14 9.05 6.71
C LEU A 23 3.73 9.05 7.33
N GLY A 24 3.39 10.07 8.10
CA GLY A 24 2.21 10.07 8.96
C GLY A 24 2.33 9.08 10.12
N GLY A 25 1.36 9.10 11.03
CA GLY A 25 1.38 8.24 12.22
C GLY A 25 1.28 6.74 11.89
N LYS A 26 0.43 6.37 10.93
CA LYS A 26 0.23 4.96 10.54
C LYS A 26 1.45 4.40 9.81
N GLY A 27 1.98 5.13 8.83
CA GLY A 27 3.14 4.69 8.05
C GLY A 27 4.39 4.53 8.91
N ALA A 28 4.67 5.51 9.78
CA ALA A 28 5.80 5.43 10.72
C ALA A 28 5.67 4.24 11.70
N ASN A 29 4.46 3.97 12.21
CA ASN A 29 4.23 2.83 13.09
C ASN A 29 4.31 1.48 12.36
N LEU A 30 3.83 1.37 11.11
CA LEU A 30 3.98 0.14 10.31
C LEU A 30 5.45 -0.16 10.03
N ALA A 31 6.24 0.87 9.75
CA ALA A 31 7.68 0.75 9.58
C ALA A 31 8.35 0.27 10.88
N GLU A 32 8.02 0.90 12.01
CA GLU A 32 8.53 0.50 13.33
C GLU A 32 8.17 -0.95 13.68
N MET A 33 6.90 -1.33 13.50
CA MET A 33 6.42 -2.69 13.74
C MET A 33 7.19 -3.73 12.91
N SER A 34 7.46 -3.43 11.64
CA SER A 34 8.27 -4.29 10.79
C SER A 34 9.71 -4.40 11.31
N LEU A 35 10.34 -3.30 11.74
CA LEU A 35 11.71 -3.28 12.27
C LEU A 35 11.87 -4.07 13.57
N ILE A 36 10.88 -4.03 14.46
CA ILE A 36 10.90 -4.80 15.72
C ILE A 36 10.44 -6.26 15.56
N GLY A 37 10.21 -6.71 14.32
CA GLY A 37 9.88 -8.10 14.00
C GLY A 37 8.43 -8.50 14.22
N VAL A 38 7.50 -7.54 14.38
CA VAL A 38 6.07 -7.86 14.39
C VAL A 38 5.66 -8.30 12.97
N PRO A 39 4.87 -9.38 12.82
CA PRO A 39 4.41 -9.84 11.51
C PRO A 39 3.41 -8.84 10.90
N VAL A 40 3.92 -7.90 10.13
CA VAL A 40 3.14 -6.92 9.36
C VAL A 40 3.15 -7.33 7.89
N PRO A 41 1.98 -7.36 7.20
CA PRO A 41 1.94 -7.56 5.75
C PRO A 41 2.80 -6.53 5.01
N ALA A 42 3.50 -6.95 3.96
CA ALA A 42 4.36 -6.05 3.19
C ALA A 42 3.55 -4.92 2.55
N GLY A 43 4.15 -3.74 2.49
CA GLY A 43 3.50 -2.54 1.98
C GLY A 43 4.49 -1.40 1.75
N PHE A 44 3.92 -0.23 1.46
CA PHE A 44 4.69 1.00 1.37
C PHE A 44 3.84 2.20 1.80
N THR A 45 4.52 3.29 2.14
CA THR A 45 3.91 4.57 2.48
C THR A 45 4.33 5.62 1.44
N ILE A 46 3.35 6.32 0.88
CA ILE A 46 3.59 7.53 0.08
C ILE A 46 3.70 8.70 1.06
N THR A 47 4.75 9.53 0.94
CA THR A 47 5.02 10.58 1.91
C THR A 47 3.94 11.68 1.93
N THR A 48 3.85 12.38 3.05
CA THR A 48 3.00 13.58 3.22
C THR A 48 3.39 14.70 2.25
N GLU A 49 4.65 14.78 1.84
CA GLU A 49 5.14 15.76 0.86
C GLU A 49 4.48 15.56 -0.52
N VAL A 50 4.24 14.31 -0.93
CA VAL A 50 3.53 14.00 -2.17
C VAL A 50 2.09 14.52 -2.12
N CYS A 51 1.45 14.47 -0.96
CA CYS A 51 0.11 15.05 -0.78
C CYS A 51 0.13 16.58 -1.01
N ALA A 52 1.14 17.28 -0.47
CA ALA A 52 1.31 18.71 -0.71
C ALA A 52 1.61 19.02 -2.20
N LEU A 53 2.43 18.18 -2.85
CA LEU A 53 2.69 18.28 -4.30
C LEU A 53 1.42 18.07 -5.12
N PHE A 54 0.58 17.12 -4.74
CA PHE A 54 -0.70 16.85 -5.41
C PHE A 54 -1.60 18.09 -5.44
N THR A 55 -1.72 18.79 -4.31
CA THR A 55 -2.48 20.04 -4.22
C THR A 55 -1.83 21.18 -5.01
N LYS A 56 -0.49 21.27 -5.02
CA LYS A 56 0.25 22.38 -5.66
C LYS A 56 0.40 22.23 -7.19
N LEU A 57 0.66 21.02 -7.66
CA LEU A 57 1.03 20.72 -9.05
C LEU A 57 -0.10 20.03 -9.83
N GLY A 58 -1.15 19.59 -9.14
CA GLY A 58 -2.26 18.84 -9.71
C GLY A 58 -1.96 17.34 -9.86
N LYS A 59 -3.02 16.60 -10.20
CA LYS A 59 -3.06 15.14 -10.26
C LYS A 59 -2.02 14.56 -11.22
N GLU A 60 -2.08 14.92 -12.49
CA GLU A 60 -1.29 14.27 -13.55
C GLU A 60 0.21 14.43 -13.32
N LYS A 61 0.65 15.66 -13.02
CA LYS A 61 2.06 15.96 -12.79
C LYS A 61 2.61 15.19 -11.59
N THR A 62 1.85 15.13 -10.51
CA THR A 62 2.25 14.41 -9.29
C THR A 62 2.31 12.90 -9.51
N ILE A 63 1.31 12.33 -10.19
CA ILE A 63 1.31 10.90 -10.53
C ILE A 63 2.54 10.56 -11.39
N ASN A 64 2.82 11.35 -12.43
CA ASN A 64 3.98 11.11 -13.30
C ASN A 64 5.32 11.16 -12.54
N MET A 65 5.42 12.00 -11.51
CA MET A 65 6.64 12.09 -10.69
C MET A 65 6.87 10.85 -9.82
N ILE A 66 5.81 10.26 -9.26
CA ILE A 66 5.94 9.16 -8.28
C ILE A 66 5.69 7.77 -8.88
N LYS A 67 5.15 7.68 -10.11
CA LYS A 67 4.68 6.42 -10.72
C LYS A 67 5.71 5.30 -10.64
N GLY A 68 6.97 5.58 -11.00
CA GLY A 68 8.03 4.58 -10.97
C GLY A 68 8.34 4.06 -9.56
N GLU A 69 8.29 4.93 -8.54
CA GLU A 69 8.49 4.53 -7.15
C GLU A 69 7.32 3.69 -6.62
N VAL A 70 6.08 4.04 -7.00
CA VAL A 70 4.88 3.27 -6.63
C VAL A 70 4.90 1.89 -7.29
N GLU A 71 5.23 1.79 -8.58
CA GLU A 71 5.38 0.51 -9.29
C GLU A 71 6.49 -0.36 -8.68
N ALA A 72 7.60 0.24 -8.26
CA ALA A 72 8.65 -0.46 -7.52
C ALA A 72 8.17 -0.95 -6.14
N GLY A 73 7.34 -0.15 -5.46
CA GLY A 73 6.69 -0.52 -4.22
C GLY A 73 5.74 -1.70 -4.37
N ILE A 74 4.93 -1.74 -5.43
CA ILE A 74 4.09 -2.91 -5.73
C ILE A 74 4.97 -4.15 -5.95
N LYS A 75 6.02 -4.06 -6.79
CA LYS A 75 6.96 -5.18 -7.02
C LYS A 75 7.62 -5.68 -5.74
N HIS A 76 7.90 -4.80 -4.78
CA HIS A 76 8.41 -5.19 -3.47
C HIS A 76 7.41 -6.07 -2.71
N ILE A 77 6.13 -5.67 -2.67
CA ILE A 77 5.05 -6.45 -2.04
C ILE A 77 4.90 -7.80 -2.75
N GLU A 78 4.86 -7.80 -4.09
CA GLU A 78 4.74 -9.02 -4.90
C GLU A 78 5.80 -10.06 -4.54
N LYS A 79 7.06 -9.60 -4.42
CA LYS A 79 8.20 -10.46 -4.06
C LYS A 79 8.07 -11.06 -2.66
N ILE A 80 7.62 -10.29 -1.67
CA ILE A 80 7.51 -10.77 -0.28
C ILE A 80 6.30 -11.69 -0.12
N MET A 81 5.17 -11.31 -0.70
CA MET A 81 3.91 -12.03 -0.57
C MET A 81 3.81 -13.23 -1.52
N ASN A 82 4.78 -13.38 -2.44
CA ASN A 82 4.79 -14.37 -3.50
C ASN A 82 3.44 -14.41 -4.24
N ALA A 83 2.98 -13.24 -4.67
CA ALA A 83 1.73 -13.01 -5.39
C ALA A 83 1.92 -11.84 -6.36
N LYS A 84 1.07 -11.69 -7.38
CA LYS A 84 1.24 -10.65 -8.40
C LYS A 84 -0.01 -9.79 -8.58
N PHE A 85 0.16 -8.48 -8.65
CA PHE A 85 -0.94 -7.53 -8.75
C PHE A 85 -1.60 -7.65 -10.13
N GLY A 86 -2.90 -7.95 -10.14
CA GLY A 86 -3.66 -8.22 -11.36
C GLY A 86 -3.47 -9.62 -11.96
N ASP A 87 -2.83 -10.56 -11.25
CA ASP A 87 -2.63 -11.93 -11.75
C ASP A 87 -3.85 -12.83 -11.52
N SER A 88 -4.25 -13.57 -12.55
CA SER A 88 -5.45 -14.43 -12.52
C SER A 88 -5.23 -15.80 -11.88
N GLY A 89 -3.99 -16.18 -11.56
CA GLY A 89 -3.68 -17.43 -10.86
C GLY A 89 -3.44 -17.22 -9.36
N ASN A 90 -2.68 -16.19 -9.02
CA ASN A 90 -2.31 -15.86 -7.65
C ASN A 90 -2.35 -14.33 -7.42
N PRO A 91 -3.56 -13.75 -7.35
CA PRO A 91 -3.74 -12.31 -7.27
C PRO A 91 -3.19 -11.73 -5.97
N LEU A 92 -2.46 -10.62 -6.09
CA LEU A 92 -2.16 -9.72 -4.98
C LEU A 92 -3.27 -8.67 -4.86
N LEU A 93 -3.86 -8.57 -3.67
CA LEU A 93 -4.78 -7.50 -3.29
C LEU A 93 -4.12 -6.57 -2.28
N VAL A 94 -4.44 -5.28 -2.34
CA VAL A 94 -3.90 -4.27 -1.42
C VAL A 94 -5.01 -3.49 -0.75
N SER A 95 -4.74 -3.02 0.47
CA SER A 95 -5.56 -2.02 1.14
C SER A 95 -4.94 -0.63 1.01
N VAL A 96 -5.74 0.38 0.68
CA VAL A 96 -5.31 1.78 0.65
C VAL A 96 -5.90 2.50 1.86
N ARG A 97 -5.01 3.10 2.68
CA ARG A 97 -5.38 3.71 3.96
C ARG A 97 -4.79 5.10 4.06
N SER A 98 -5.62 6.08 4.41
CA SER A 98 -5.16 7.44 4.71
C SER A 98 -4.33 7.48 6.00
N GLY A 99 -3.28 8.30 6.01
CA GLY A 99 -2.39 8.47 7.15
C GLY A 99 -1.82 9.88 7.22
N ALA A 100 -2.31 10.69 8.15
CA ALA A 100 -1.80 12.03 8.41
C ALA A 100 -0.84 12.03 9.61
N ARG A 101 -0.14 13.16 9.80
CA ARG A 101 0.73 13.41 10.96
C ARG A 101 -0.04 13.33 12.30
N ALA A 102 -1.26 13.86 12.30
CA ALA A 102 -2.20 13.83 13.42
C ALA A 102 -3.47 13.07 12.98
N SER A 103 -4.15 12.44 13.95
CA SER A 103 -5.44 11.82 13.67
C SER A 103 -6.44 12.91 13.29
N MET A 104 -7.02 12.80 12.11
CA MET A 104 -8.03 13.74 11.60
C MET A 104 -9.31 12.93 11.36
N PRO A 105 -10.33 13.08 12.22
CA PRO A 105 -11.67 12.59 11.92
C PRO A 105 -12.17 13.19 10.60
N GLY A 106 -12.74 12.37 9.71
CA GLY A 106 -13.21 12.82 8.38
C GLY A 106 -12.19 12.70 7.23
N MET A 107 -11.03 12.08 7.45
CA MET A 107 -10.17 11.66 6.33
C MET A 107 -10.75 10.49 5.54
N MET A 108 -10.31 10.35 4.29
CA MET A 108 -10.69 9.28 3.36
C MET A 108 -10.78 7.90 4.02
N ASP A 109 -11.89 7.21 3.72
CA ASP A 109 -12.16 5.85 4.17
C ASP A 109 -11.09 4.85 3.69
N THR A 110 -10.94 3.76 4.44
CA THR A 110 -10.06 2.67 4.03
C THR A 110 -10.68 1.91 2.87
N VAL A 111 -9.96 1.77 1.77
CA VAL A 111 -10.34 0.90 0.65
C VAL A 111 -9.65 -0.45 0.84
N LEU A 112 -10.44 -1.52 0.92
CA LEU A 112 -9.94 -2.90 0.95
C LEU A 112 -10.06 -3.53 -0.44
N ASN A 113 -9.43 -4.69 -0.62
CA ASN A 113 -9.55 -5.55 -1.81
C ASN A 113 -9.21 -4.90 -3.16
N LEU A 114 -8.40 -3.83 -3.17
CA LEU A 114 -7.98 -3.19 -4.41
C LEU A 114 -7.10 -4.17 -5.20
N GLY A 115 -7.49 -4.44 -6.45
CA GLY A 115 -6.90 -5.47 -7.30
C GLY A 115 -7.92 -6.51 -7.78
N LEU A 116 -9.12 -6.53 -7.20
CA LEU A 116 -10.22 -7.33 -7.73
C LEU A 116 -10.72 -6.80 -9.08
N ASN A 117 -10.90 -7.73 -10.02
CA ASN A 117 -11.52 -7.58 -11.32
C ASN A 117 -12.02 -8.96 -11.76
N ASN A 118 -12.67 -9.04 -12.93
CA ASN A 118 -13.25 -10.29 -13.42
C ASN A 118 -12.24 -11.45 -13.51
N GLU A 119 -10.99 -11.18 -13.87
CA GLU A 119 -9.94 -12.21 -13.99
C GLU A 119 -9.38 -12.62 -12.62
N THR A 120 -9.16 -11.67 -11.72
CA THR A 120 -8.60 -11.95 -10.40
C THR A 120 -9.61 -12.59 -9.45
N VAL A 121 -10.91 -12.37 -9.66
CA VAL A 121 -12.00 -13.08 -8.96
C VAL A 121 -11.93 -14.58 -9.21
N GLU A 122 -11.70 -15.02 -10.46
CA GLU A 122 -11.54 -16.44 -10.77
C GLU A 122 -10.33 -17.05 -10.06
N GLY A 123 -9.20 -16.33 -10.07
CA GLY A 123 -7.98 -16.74 -9.37
C GLY A 123 -8.16 -16.86 -7.86
N LEU A 124 -8.79 -15.85 -7.25
CA LEU A 124 -9.04 -15.86 -5.82
C LEU A 124 -10.05 -16.94 -5.42
N THR A 125 -11.04 -17.23 -6.27
CA THR A 125 -12.02 -18.30 -6.04
C THR A 125 -11.34 -19.66 -5.98
N LYS A 126 -10.44 -19.95 -6.95
CA LYS A 126 -9.65 -21.18 -6.97
C LYS A 126 -8.73 -21.28 -5.74
N LYS A 127 -8.08 -20.18 -5.35
CA LYS A 127 -7.13 -20.15 -4.23
C LYS A 127 -7.80 -20.29 -2.85
N SER A 128 -8.95 -19.65 -2.66
CA SER A 128 -9.68 -19.67 -1.40
C SER A 128 -10.63 -20.86 -1.26
N ASN A 129 -10.97 -21.51 -2.38
CA ASN A 129 -12.02 -22.54 -2.47
C ASN A 129 -13.36 -22.06 -1.85
N ASN A 130 -13.65 -20.77 -2.00
CA ASN A 130 -14.83 -20.13 -1.41
C ASN A 130 -15.36 -19.02 -2.32
N GLU A 131 -16.13 -19.41 -3.32
CA GLU A 131 -16.71 -18.50 -4.31
C GLU A 131 -17.57 -17.40 -3.66
N ARG A 132 -18.39 -17.75 -2.67
CA ARG A 132 -19.23 -16.77 -1.96
C ARG A 132 -18.39 -15.63 -1.36
N PHE A 133 -17.29 -15.97 -0.67
CA PHE A 133 -16.41 -14.97 -0.06
C PHE A 133 -15.81 -14.01 -1.09
N VAL A 134 -15.44 -14.52 -2.25
CA VAL A 134 -14.81 -13.71 -3.30
C VAL A 134 -15.80 -12.74 -3.92
N TRP A 135 -17.01 -13.19 -4.22
CA TRP A 135 -18.06 -12.31 -4.76
C TRP A 135 -18.62 -11.33 -3.73
N ASP A 136 -18.62 -11.67 -2.43
CA ASP A 136 -18.94 -10.71 -1.36
C ASP A 136 -17.85 -9.62 -1.22
N SER A 137 -16.63 -9.93 -1.63
CA SER A 137 -15.48 -9.02 -1.56
C SER A 137 -15.35 -8.09 -2.78
N TYR A 138 -15.96 -8.43 -3.92
CA TYR A 138 -15.87 -7.71 -5.20
C TYR A 138 -17.03 -6.74 -5.39
#